data_AF-A0AA35YDT0-F1
#
_entry.id   AF-A0AA35YDT0-F1
#
_cell.length_a   1.000
_cell.length_b   1.000
_cell.length_c   1.000
_cell.angle_alpha   90.00
_cell.angle_beta   90.00
_cell.angle_gamma   90.00
#
_symmetry.space_group_name_H-M   'P 1'
#
loop_
_entity.id
_entity.type
_entity.pdbx_description
1 polymer ?
#
loop_
_entity_poly.entity_id
_entity_poly.type
_entity_poly.pdbx_seq_one_letter_code
_entity_poly.pdbx_strand_id
1 'polypeptide(L)'
;MSVYASGSKNLSYENGHLTTPNVKWLGIRPSDITKFDIPKDVRIQMTPNDIKMTENLLKDECVNSKPEWANELRTMLEMKENVEIQALTCFGMNYLTEVYLPKKLQDFDFV
;
A
#
# COMPACT_ATOMS: atom_id res chain seq x y z
N MET A 1 -3.74 5.89 4.14
CA MET A 1 -4.07 4.81 5.09
C MET A 1 -3.78 5.18 6.54
N SER A 2 -2.55 5.59 6.89
CA SER A 2 -2.20 5.99 8.27
C SER A 2 -3.18 6.99 8.92
N VAL A 3 -3.61 8.03 8.17
CA VAL A 3 -4.58 9.02 8.66
C VAL A 3 -5.96 8.43 8.98
N TYR A 4 -6.45 7.46 8.20
CA TYR A 4 -7.73 6.81 8.48
C TYR A 4 -7.64 5.86 9.68
N ALA A 5 -6.50 5.21 9.85
CA ALA A 5 -6.26 4.28 10.96
C ALA A 5 -6.09 5.01 12.30
N SER A 6 -5.29 6.07 12.31
CA SER A 6 -4.80 6.69 13.56
C SER A 6 -5.10 8.18 13.68
N GLY A 7 -5.81 8.76 12.71
CA GLY A 7 -6.09 10.19 12.67
C GLY A 7 -4.94 11.00 12.07
N SER A 8 -5.22 12.25 11.73
CA SER A 8 -4.19 13.18 11.24
C SER A 8 -3.42 13.77 12.42
N LYS A 9 -2.08 13.73 12.37
CA LYS A 9 -1.22 14.42 13.35
C LYS A 9 -1.50 15.93 13.41
N ASN A 10 -1.91 16.53 12.29
CA ASN A 10 -2.21 17.97 12.21
C ASN A 10 -3.61 18.34 12.74
N LEU A 11 -4.50 17.35 12.92
CA LEU A 11 -5.88 17.54 13.43
C LEU A 11 -6.13 16.68 14.67
N SER A 12 -5.08 16.31 15.40
CA SER A 12 -5.15 15.39 16.55
C SER A 12 -6.05 15.87 17.69
N TYR A 13 -6.49 17.13 17.66
CA TYR A 13 -7.39 17.74 18.63
C TYR A 13 -8.88 17.41 18.36
N GLU A 14 -9.24 17.04 17.12
CA GLU A 14 -10.61 16.68 16.77
C GLU A 14 -10.77 15.16 16.62
N ASN A 15 -11.50 14.58 17.58
CA ASN A 15 -12.18 13.28 17.57
C ASN A 15 -11.34 11.99 17.57
N GLY A 16 -11.34 11.33 18.74
CA GLY A 16 -11.12 9.88 18.88
C GLY A 16 -12.23 9.00 18.25
N HIS A 17 -13.27 9.60 17.65
CA HIS A 17 -14.40 8.92 17.00
C HIS A 17 -14.34 8.91 15.46
N LEU A 18 -13.38 9.60 14.84
CA LEU A 18 -13.23 9.68 13.37
C LEU A 18 -12.21 8.67 12.82
N THR A 19 -11.51 7.94 13.68
CA THR A 19 -10.53 6.93 13.30
C THR A 19 -11.19 5.56 13.13
N THR A 20 -10.73 4.82 12.14
CA THR A 20 -11.12 3.42 11.92
C THR A 20 -9.89 2.54 12.17
N PRO A 21 -9.60 2.17 13.43
CA PRO A 21 -8.36 1.46 13.78
C PRO A 21 -8.25 0.10 13.06
N ASN A 22 -9.40 -0.53 12.81
CA ASN A 22 -9.53 -1.81 12.12
C ASN A 22 -9.51 -1.70 10.59
N VAL A 23 -9.14 -0.54 10.03
CA VAL A 23 -9.02 -0.38 8.58
C VAL A 23 -7.90 -1.27 8.03
N LYS A 24 -8.20 -1.95 6.92
CA LYS A 24 -7.29 -2.86 6.23
C LYS A 24 -6.90 -2.31 4.86
N TRP A 25 -5.67 -2.54 4.47
CA TRP A 25 -5.07 -2.16 3.21
C TRP A 25 -5.24 -3.28 2.20
N LEU A 26 -6.20 -3.09 1.28
CA LEU A 26 -6.50 -4.01 0.18
C LEU A 26 -5.73 -3.69 -1.11
N GLY A 27 -5.30 -2.43 -1.27
CA GLY A 27 -4.71 -1.91 -2.51
C GLY A 27 -3.46 -2.65 -2.99
N ILE A 28 -2.88 -2.19 -4.10
CA ILE A 28 -1.63 -2.76 -4.63
C ILE A 28 -0.52 -2.55 -3.60
N ARG A 29 0.06 -3.66 -3.15
CA ARG A 29 1.21 -3.68 -2.27
C ARG A 29 2.48 -3.99 -3.07
N PRO A 30 3.66 -3.61 -2.57
CA PRO A 30 4.95 -3.97 -3.16
C PRO A 30 5.10 -5.48 -3.41
N SER A 31 4.65 -6.33 -2.49
CA SER A 31 4.64 -7.80 -2.67
C SER A 31 3.76 -8.27 -3.83
N ASP A 32 2.71 -7.52 -4.17
CA ASP A 32 1.79 -7.85 -5.26
C ASP A 32 2.47 -7.71 -6.64
N ILE A 33 3.49 -6.85 -6.76
CA ILE A 33 4.27 -6.66 -7.99
C ILE A 33 4.87 -8.00 -8.46
N THR A 34 5.44 -8.75 -7.53
CA THR A 34 6.02 -10.07 -7.79
C THR A 34 4.95 -11.15 -7.85
N LYS A 35 3.92 -11.09 -6.99
CA LYS A 35 2.84 -12.09 -6.91
C LYS A 35 1.99 -12.17 -8.18
N PHE A 36 1.72 -11.03 -8.83
CA PHE A 36 0.92 -10.94 -10.04
C PHE A 36 1.75 -10.77 -11.31
N ASP A 37 3.08 -10.92 -11.21
CA ASP A 37 4.03 -10.78 -12.32
C ASP A 37 3.80 -9.51 -13.15
N ILE A 38 3.71 -8.36 -12.46
CA ILE A 38 3.42 -7.07 -13.12
C ILE A 38 4.60 -6.73 -14.05
N PRO A 39 4.35 -6.48 -15.36
CA PRO A 39 5.42 -6.20 -16.32
C PRO A 39 6.28 -5.03 -15.89
N LYS A 40 7.59 -5.11 -16.14
CA LYS A 40 8.54 -4.02 -15.80
C LYS A 40 8.23 -2.71 -16.52
N ASP A 41 7.62 -2.78 -17.70
CA ASP A 41 7.31 -1.63 -18.54
C ASP A 41 6.30 -0.67 -17.90
N VAL A 42 5.52 -1.15 -16.92
CA VAL A 42 4.54 -0.34 -16.17
C VAL A 42 4.95 -0.10 -14.72
N ARG A 43 6.18 -0.48 -14.36
CA ARG A 43 6.78 -0.15 -13.08
C ARG A 43 7.48 1.20 -13.19
N ILE A 44 7.34 2.00 -12.14
CA ILE A 44 7.91 3.32 -12.04
C ILE A 44 9.05 3.26 -11.04
N GLN A 45 10.24 3.72 -11.44
CA GLN A 45 11.35 3.81 -10.49
C GLN A 45 11.04 4.84 -9.41
N MET A 46 11.31 4.48 -8.16
CA MET A 46 11.14 5.40 -7.04
C MET A 46 12.09 6.59 -7.17
N THR A 47 11.57 7.79 -6.97
CA THR A 47 12.40 8.99 -6.88
C THR A 47 13.12 9.03 -5.52
N PRO A 48 14.20 9.83 -5.37
CA PRO A 48 14.86 10.02 -4.07
C PRO A 48 13.89 10.54 -2.98
N ASN A 49 12.89 11.32 -3.39
CA ASN A 49 11.85 11.81 -2.48
C ASN A 49 10.94 10.67 -1.99
N ASP A 50 10.57 9.75 -2.88
CA ASP A 50 9.73 8.60 -2.51
C ASP A 50 10.47 7.68 -1.53
N ILE A 51 11.76 7.45 -1.76
CA ILE A 51 12.62 6.66 -0.87
C ILE A 51 12.67 7.32 0.51
N LYS A 52 12.97 8.62 0.57
CA LYS A 52 13.02 9.39 1.82
C LYS A 52 11.67 9.39 2.54
N MET A 53 10.57 9.51 1.81
CA MET A 53 9.21 9.45 2.37
C MET A 53 8.91 8.07 2.97
N THR A 54 9.30 7.01 2.27
CA THR A 54 9.11 5.62 2.71
C THR A 54 9.93 5.31 3.96
N GLU A 55 11.19 5.76 4.02
CA GLU A 55 12.03 5.68 5.22
C GLU A 55 11.43 6.46 6.41
N ASN A 56 10.83 7.62 6.15
CA ASN A 56 10.15 8.39 7.19
C ASN A 56 8.87 7.70 7.68
N LEU A 57 8.10 7.06 6.79
CA LEU A 57 6.93 6.28 7.16
C LEU A 57 7.30 5.08 8.04
N LEU A 58 8.44 4.42 7.76
CA LEU A 58 8.97 3.34 8.60
C LEU A 58 9.38 3.79 10.01
N LYS A 59 9.58 5.10 10.25
CA LYS A 59 9.84 5.65 11.58
C LYS A 59 8.54 5.99 12.32
N ASP A 60 7.39 5.99 11.65
CA ASP A 60 6.11 6.33 12.27
C ASP A 60 5.61 5.18 13.17
N GLU A 61 5.28 5.49 14.42
CA GLU A 61 4.73 4.52 15.38
C GLU A 61 3.43 3.86 14.88
N CYS A 62 2.61 4.58 14.10
CA CYS A 62 1.41 4.02 13.48
C CYS A 62 1.72 2.90 12.48
N VAL A 63 2.83 3.00 11.76
CA VAL A 63 3.25 2.00 10.79
C VAL A 63 3.96 0.86 11.52
N ASN A 64 4.80 1.17 12.50
CA ASN A 64 5.52 0.17 13.28
C ASN A 64 4.60 -0.68 14.16
N SER A 65 3.44 -0.16 14.59
CA SER A 65 2.43 -0.96 15.29
C SER A 65 1.74 -2.00 14.39
N LYS A 66 1.86 -1.88 13.06
CA LYS A 66 1.34 -2.81 12.06
C LYS A 66 2.50 -3.48 11.30
N PRO A 67 3.03 -4.61 11.79
CA PRO A 67 4.24 -5.22 11.22
C PRO A 67 4.12 -5.58 9.74
N GLU A 68 2.92 -5.93 9.29
CA GLU A 68 2.63 -6.23 7.88
C GLU A 68 2.84 -5.01 6.98
N TRP A 69 2.42 -3.81 7.42
CA TRP A 69 2.63 -2.57 6.68
C TRP A 69 4.12 -2.21 6.61
N ALA A 70 4.83 -2.37 7.74
CA ALA A 70 6.26 -2.13 7.79
C ALA A 70 7.04 -3.09 6.86
N ASN A 71 6.62 -4.35 6.77
CA ASN A 71 7.24 -5.33 5.87
C ASN A 71 7.06 -4.93 4.39
N GLU A 72 5.85 -4.55 3.99
CA GLU A 72 5.59 -4.09 2.62
C GLU A 72 6.45 -2.86 2.27
N LEU A 73 6.57 -1.89 3.18
CA LEU A 73 7.42 -0.71 2.96
C LEU A 73 8.91 -1.07 2.87
N ARG A 74 9.39 -2.09 3.59
CA ARG A 74 10.76 -2.60 3.43
C ARG A 74 10.95 -3.24 2.06
N THR A 75 10.00 -4.07 1.62
CA THR A 75 10.01 -4.65 0.26
C THR A 75 10.01 -3.56 -0.81
N MET A 76 9.26 -2.47 -0.60
CA MET A 76 9.27 -1.30 -1.48
C MET A 76 10.67 -0.67 -1.60
N LEU A 77 11.38 -0.51 -0.48
CA LEU A 77 12.75 0.04 -0.45
C LEU A 77 13.79 -0.89 -1.07
N GLU A 78 13.59 -2.20 -0.96
CA GLU A 78 14.45 -3.21 -1.59
C GLU A 78 14.26 -3.22 -3.11
N MET A 79 13.00 -3.20 -3.58
CA MET A 79 12.68 -3.21 -5.01
C MET A 79 12.98 -1.88 -5.70
N LYS A 80 12.79 -0.75 -5.00
CA LYS A 80 12.90 0.63 -5.53
C LYS A 80 12.00 0.89 -6.75
N GLU A 81 10.92 0.13 -6.85
CA GLU A 81 9.93 0.18 -7.93
C GLU A 81 8.53 0.35 -7.34
N ASN A 82 7.74 1.21 -7.98
CA ASN A 82 6.34 1.48 -7.67
C ASN A 82 5.46 1.07 -8.85
N VAL A 83 4.17 0.86 -8.56
CA VAL A 83 3.17 0.55 -9.58
C VAL A 83 1.92 1.36 -9.30
N GLU A 84 1.36 1.96 -10.34
CA GLU A 84 0.05 2.62 -10.27
C GLU A 84 -1.07 1.61 -10.41
N ILE A 85 -2.25 1.91 -9.83
CA ILE A 85 -3.40 1.02 -9.96
C ILE A 85 -3.84 0.80 -11.41
N GLN A 86 -3.61 1.81 -12.26
CA GLN A 86 -3.91 1.72 -13.69
C GLN A 86 -2.99 0.73 -14.42
N ALA A 87 -1.81 0.40 -13.90
CA ALA A 87 -0.92 -0.59 -14.50
C ALA A 87 -1.56 -1.99 -14.60
N LEU A 88 -2.53 -2.30 -13.74
CA LEU A 88 -3.29 -3.57 -13.84
C LEU A 88 -4.10 -3.69 -15.13
N THR A 89 -4.38 -2.57 -15.81
CA THR A 89 -5.03 -2.60 -17.13
C THR A 89 -4.20 -3.26 -18.22
N CYS A 90 -2.88 -3.46 -17.99
CA CYS A 90 -2.03 -4.24 -18.90
C CYS A 90 -2.50 -5.70 -19.05
N PHE A 91 -3.18 -6.24 -18.04
CA PHE A 91 -3.78 -7.56 -18.09
C PHE A 91 -5.20 -7.56 -18.66
N GLY A 92 -5.76 -6.38 -18.93
CA GLY A 92 -7.13 -6.17 -19.42
C GLY A 92 -7.86 -5.08 -18.64
N MET A 93 -8.75 -4.35 -19.32
CA MET A 93 -9.52 -3.24 -18.74
C MET A 93 -10.31 -3.63 -17.48
N ASN A 94 -10.83 -4.86 -17.45
CA ASN A 94 -11.65 -5.35 -16.34
C ASN A 94 -10.85 -6.16 -15.32
N TYR A 95 -9.52 -6.30 -15.47
CA TYR A 95 -8.71 -7.15 -14.60
C TYR A 95 -8.81 -6.75 -13.12
N LEU A 96 -8.85 -5.45 -12.84
CA LEU A 96 -8.99 -4.92 -11.48
C LEU A 96 -10.27 -5.44 -10.81
N THR A 97 -11.40 -5.36 -11.51
CA THR A 97 -12.74 -5.65 -10.96
C THR A 97 -13.12 -7.12 -11.03
N GLU A 98 -12.68 -7.83 -12.07
CA GLU A 98 -13.08 -9.23 -12.31
C GLU A 98 -12.09 -10.24 -11.72
N VAL A 99 -10.81 -9.86 -11.55
CA VAL A 99 -9.76 -10.78 -11.12
C VAL A 99 -9.08 -10.31 -9.83
N TYR A 100 -8.46 -9.15 -9.85
CA TYR A 100 -7.58 -8.70 -8.75
C TYR A 100 -8.34 -8.50 -7.43
N LEU A 101 -9.40 -7.67 -7.43
CA LEU A 101 -10.17 -7.40 -6.22
C LEU A 101 -10.91 -8.63 -5.69
N PRO A 102 -11.65 -9.42 -6.51
CA PRO A 102 -12.31 -10.63 -6.03
C PRO A 102 -11.32 -11.64 -5.42
N LYS A 103 -10.16 -11.84 -6.06
CA LYS A 103 -9.14 -12.76 -5.56
C LYS A 103 -8.59 -12.32 -4.21
N LYS A 104 -8.19 -11.06 -4.05
CA LYS A 104 -7.68 -10.57 -2.76
C LYS A 104 -8.73 -10.62 -1.64
N LEU A 105 -10.01 -10.41 -1.98
CA LEU A 105 -11.09 -10.52 -1.00
C LEU A 105 -11.35 -11.99 -0.60
N GLN A 106 -11.34 -12.93 -1.54
CA GLN A 106 -11.53 -14.36 -1.27
C GLN A 106 -10.37 -14.94 -0.46
N ASP A 107 -9.14 -14.53 -0.76
CA ASP A 107 -7.94 -14.98 -0.08
C ASP A 107 -7.74 -14.27 1.29
N PHE A 108 -8.64 -13.34 1.67
CA PHE A 108 -8.48 -12.45 2.83
C PHE A 108 -7.12 -11.73 2.84
N ASP A 109 -6.62 -11.42 1.63
CA ASP A 109 -5.29 -10.90 1.39
C ASP A 109 -5.26 -9.37 1.50
N PHE A 110 -5.46 -8.89 2.72
CA PHE A 110 -5.41 -7.48 3.08
C PHE A 110 -4.75 -7.35 4.46
N VAL A 111 -4.11 -6.20 4.72
CA VAL A 111 -3.30 -5.98 5.93
C VAL A 111 -3.70 -4.71 6.67
#